data_AF-A0A377N4E1-F1
#
_entry.id   AF-A0A377N4E1-F1
#
_cell.length_a   1.000
_cell.length_b   1.000
_cell.length_c   1.000
_cell.angle_alpha   90.00
_cell.angle_beta   90.00
_cell.angle_gamma   90.00
#
_symmetry.space_group_name_H-M   'P 1'
#
loop_
_entity.id
_entity.type
_entity.pdbx_description
1 polymer ?
#
loop_
_entity_poly.entity_id
_entity_poly.type
_entity_poly.pdbx_seq_one_letter_code
_entity_poly.pdbx_strand_id
1 'polypeptide(L)'
;MVRCAFSNRFETLAAYLKEFGINRFEVDITDFDPANGGGVTRPDRSEALKRAHEAAALDAWLREQVQESLDDPRPTVAHEDVKAYFAARKAVLNKKESE
;
A
#
# COMPACT_ATOMS: atom_id res chain seq x y z
N MET A 1 23.67 -0.86 -35.04
CA MET A 1 23.42 -1.52 -33.73
C MET A 1 22.17 -0.89 -33.12
N VAL A 2 20.99 -1.43 -33.43
CA VAL A 2 19.74 -1.13 -32.72
C VAL A 2 19.00 -2.46 -32.63
N ARG A 3 19.10 -3.15 -31.49
CA ARG A 3 18.38 -4.39 -31.21
C ARG A 3 17.02 -3.97 -30.64
N CYS A 4 16.00 -3.93 -31.48
CA CYS A 4 14.63 -3.65 -31.08
C CYS A 4 14.17 -4.65 -30.02
N ALA A 5 13.73 -4.17 -28.85
CA ALA A 5 13.27 -4.96 -27.71
C ALA A 5 11.89 -5.62 -27.89
N PHE A 6 11.28 -5.50 -29.07
CA PHE A 6 9.95 -6.02 -29.36
C PHE A 6 9.92 -7.55 -29.59
N SER A 7 10.99 -8.12 -30.13
CA SER A 7 11.02 -9.54 -30.56
C SER A 7 11.12 -10.56 -29.41
N ASN A 8 11.72 -10.21 -28.26
CA ASN A 8 11.89 -11.17 -27.15
C ASN A 8 10.57 -11.65 -26.54
N ARG A 9 9.52 -10.81 -26.56
CA ARG A 9 8.21 -11.15 -26.00
C ARG A 9 7.51 -12.24 -26.83
N PHE A 10 7.66 -12.18 -28.15
CA PHE A 10 7.08 -13.17 -29.05
C PHE A 10 7.83 -14.50 -28.98
N GLU A 11 9.15 -14.47 -28.87
CA GLU A 11 9.98 -15.68 -28.71
C GLU A 11 9.64 -16.44 -27.42
N THR A 12 9.43 -15.71 -26.31
CA THR A 12 9.01 -16.31 -25.03
C THR A 12 7.63 -16.98 -25.16
N LEU A 13 6.68 -16.32 -25.85
CA LEU A 13 5.34 -16.88 -26.08
C LEU A 13 5.40 -18.13 -26.97
N ALA A 14 6.19 -18.09 -28.05
CA ALA A 14 6.35 -19.21 -28.96
C ALA A 14 6.99 -20.43 -28.27
N ALA A 15 8.00 -20.21 -27.42
CA ALA A 15 8.60 -21.27 -26.61
C ALA A 15 7.58 -21.89 -25.64
N TYR A 16 6.82 -21.04 -24.93
CA TYR A 16 5.77 -21.49 -24.01
C TYR A 16 4.70 -22.32 -24.73
N LEU A 17 4.15 -21.82 -25.85
CA LEU A 17 3.12 -22.54 -26.62
C LEU A 17 3.63 -23.88 -27.18
N LYS A 18 4.91 -23.95 -27.52
CA LYS A 18 5.56 -25.19 -27.97
C LYS A 18 5.64 -26.24 -26.86
N GLU A 19 5.85 -25.85 -25.60
CA GLU A 19 5.80 -26.79 -24.46
C GLU A 19 4.41 -27.42 -24.30
N PHE A 20 3.35 -26.71 -24.67
CA PHE A 20 1.98 -27.23 -24.68
C PHE A 20 1.60 -27.97 -25.98
N GLY A 21 2.54 -28.16 -26.92
CA GLY A 21 2.33 -28.91 -28.16
C GLY A 21 1.59 -28.14 -29.26
N ILE A 22 1.43 -26.82 -29.12
CA ILE A 22 0.79 -25.98 -30.13
C ILE A 22 1.84 -25.61 -31.19
N ASN A 23 1.83 -26.35 -32.29
CA ASN A 23 2.84 -26.22 -33.36
C ASN A 23 2.54 -25.11 -34.38
N ARG A 24 1.29 -24.62 -34.43
CA ARG A 24 0.87 -23.54 -35.33
C ARG A 24 -0.16 -22.66 -34.64
N PHE A 25 0.08 -21.36 -34.66
CA PHE A 25 -0.85 -20.34 -34.19
C PHE A 25 -0.90 -19.19 -35.20
N GLU A 26 -2.08 -18.61 -35.39
CA GLU A 26 -2.32 -17.47 -36.27
C GLU A 26 -2.85 -16.32 -35.41
N VAL A 27 -2.33 -15.11 -35.63
CA VAL A 27 -2.70 -13.92 -34.87
C VAL A 27 -3.41 -12.96 -35.80
N ASP A 28 -4.70 -12.75 -35.57
CA ASP A 28 -5.47 -11.72 -36.24
C ASP A 28 -5.21 -10.37 -35.56
N ILE A 29 -4.74 -9.41 -36.35
CA ILE A 29 -4.41 -8.05 -35.89
C ILE A 29 -5.36 -7.01 -36.48
N THR A 30 -6.44 -7.43 -37.14
CA THR A 30 -7.34 -6.53 -37.89
C THR A 30 -7.93 -5.42 -37.01
N ASP A 31 -8.28 -5.74 -35.77
CA ASP A 31 -8.81 -4.78 -34.78
C ASP A 31 -7.78 -4.39 -33.72
N PHE A 32 -6.49 -4.75 -33.89
CA PHE A 32 -5.46 -4.46 -32.91
C PHE A 32 -5.00 -3.00 -33.04
N ASP A 33 -5.44 -2.17 -32.09
CA ASP A 33 -4.97 -0.79 -31.95
C ASP A 33 -3.89 -0.70 -30.84
N PRO A 34 -2.62 -0.43 -31.19
CA PRO A 34 -1.54 -0.30 -30.21
C PRO A 34 -1.70 0.91 -29.27
N ALA A 35 -2.53 1.90 -29.63
CA ALA A 35 -2.85 3.04 -28.77
C ALA A 35 -3.96 2.73 -27.75
N ASN A 36 -4.87 1.80 -28.06
CA ASN A 36 -5.91 1.29 -27.16
C ASN A 36 -5.50 0.03 -26.39
N GLY A 37 -4.30 -0.48 -26.63
CA GLY A 37 -3.62 -1.51 -25.84
C GLY A 37 -3.19 -1.01 -24.45
N GLY A 38 -4.06 -0.26 -23.77
CA GLY A 38 -3.91 0.08 -22.36
C GLY A 38 -4.05 -1.20 -21.55
N GLY A 39 -2.96 -1.98 -21.44
CA GLY A 39 -2.89 -3.05 -20.45
C GLY A 39 -3.32 -2.44 -19.13
N VAL A 40 -4.33 -3.03 -18.48
CA VAL A 40 -4.93 -2.55 -17.23
C VAL A 40 -3.81 -1.99 -16.36
N THR A 41 -3.70 -0.66 -16.36
CA THR A 41 -2.68 0.05 -15.58
C THR A 41 -3.09 -0.18 -14.16
N ARG A 42 -2.59 -1.27 -13.56
CA ARG A 42 -2.66 -1.48 -12.13
C ARG A 42 -2.12 -0.20 -11.53
N PRO A 43 -2.92 0.57 -10.77
CA PRO A 43 -2.38 1.68 -10.02
C PRO A 43 -1.17 1.13 -9.27
N ASP A 44 -0.06 1.82 -9.47
CA ASP A 44 1.30 1.30 -9.39
C ASP A 44 1.47 0.35 -8.20
N ARG A 45 1.89 -0.89 -8.47
CA ARG A 45 2.20 -1.89 -7.45
C ARG A 45 3.14 -1.32 -6.37
N SER A 46 3.97 -0.32 -6.72
CA SER A 46 4.81 0.41 -5.79
C SER A 46 4.01 1.18 -4.73
N GLU A 47 2.91 1.85 -5.10
CA GLU A 47 2.05 2.57 -4.15
C GLU A 47 1.27 1.60 -3.26
N ALA A 48 0.78 0.49 -3.83
CA ALA A 48 0.11 -0.54 -3.04
C ALA A 48 1.05 -1.17 -2.01
N LEU A 49 2.31 -1.43 -2.39
CA LEU A 49 3.33 -1.94 -1.49
C LEU A 49 3.73 -0.90 -0.43
N LYS A 50 3.88 0.38 -0.79
CA LYS A 50 4.14 1.46 0.18
C LYS A 50 3.03 1.55 1.23
N ARG A 51 1.77 1.57 0.82
CA ARG A 51 0.61 1.58 1.74
C ARG A 51 0.60 0.34 2.65
N ALA A 52 0.94 -0.83 2.13
CA ALA A 52 1.01 -2.05 2.94
C ALA A 52 2.16 -2.03 3.96
N HIS A 53 3.32 -1.47 3.59
CA HIS A 53 4.46 -1.31 4.50
C HIS A 53 4.20 -0.24 5.57
N GLU A 54 3.60 0.89 5.21
CA GLU A 54 3.20 1.94 6.14
C GLU A 54 2.20 1.42 7.18
N ALA A 55 1.19 0.66 6.74
CA ALA A 55 0.23 0.03 7.64
C ALA A 55 0.90 -0.97 8.61
N ALA A 56 1.82 -1.81 8.12
CA ALA A 56 2.52 -2.78 8.96
C ALA A 56 3.43 -2.11 10.01
N ALA A 57 4.07 -0.99 9.67
CA ALA A 57 4.90 -0.24 10.61
C ALA A 57 4.06 0.42 11.72
N LEU A 58 2.92 1.01 11.35
CA LEU A 58 1.98 1.59 12.31
C LEU A 58 1.37 0.53 13.23
N ASP A 59 1.01 -0.63 12.69
CA ASP A 59 0.46 -1.74 13.45
C ASP A 59 1.45 -2.30 14.47
N ALA A 60 2.72 -2.44 14.09
CA ALA A 60 3.76 -2.94 14.99
C ALA A 60 3.97 -1.97 16.16
N TRP A 61 4.12 -0.67 15.86
CA TRP A 61 4.23 0.38 16.87
C TRP A 61 3.00 0.46 17.77
N LEU A 62 1.79 0.35 17.21
CA LEU A 62 0.54 0.38 17.99
C LEU A 62 0.47 -0.79 18.97
N ARG A 63 0.85 -2.00 18.54
CA ARG A 63 0.85 -3.17 19.43
C ARG A 63 1.84 -3.01 20.57
N GLU A 64 3.02 -2.47 20.31
CA GLU A 64 4.02 -2.19 21.34
C GLU A 64 3.47 -1.18 22.36
N GLN A 65 2.89 -0.07 21.90
CA GLN A 65 2.29 0.94 22.78
C GLN A 65 1.10 0.42 23.60
N VAL A 66 0.28 -0.45 23.00
CA VAL A 66 -0.83 -1.11 23.70
C VAL A 66 -0.29 -2.06 24.77
N GLN A 67 0.76 -2.83 24.47
CA GLN A 67 1.36 -3.73 25.44
C GLN A 67 1.99 -2.98 26.62
N GLU A 68 2.74 -1.91 26.36
CA GLU A 68 3.27 -1.01 27.41
C GLU A 68 2.16 -0.43 28.30
N SER A 69 1.00 -0.11 27.72
CA SER A 69 -0.14 0.42 28.47
C SER A 69 -0.85 -0.65 29.31
N LEU A 70 -0.88 -1.90 28.84
CA LEU A 70 -1.43 -3.04 29.59
C LEU A 70 -0.49 -3.47 30.73
N ASP A 71 0.81 -3.31 30.54
CA ASP A 71 1.84 -3.64 31.53
C ASP A 71 2.00 -2.56 32.61
N ASP A 72 1.37 -1.38 32.46
CA ASP A 72 1.39 -0.32 33.49
C ASP A 72 0.60 -0.78 34.73
N PRO A 73 1.22 -0.89 35.92
CA PRO A 73 0.57 -1.33 37.14
C PRO A 73 -0.38 -0.28 37.76
N ARG A 74 -0.51 0.91 37.15
CA ARG A 74 -1.37 1.97 37.68
C ARG A 74 -2.86 1.58 37.62
N PRO A 75 -3.64 1.95 38.63
CA PRO A 75 -5.08 1.68 38.64
C PRO A 75 -5.79 2.52 37.56
N THR A 76 -6.89 1.97 37.04
CA THR A 76 -7.77 2.69 36.12
C THR A 76 -8.33 3.96 36.78
N VAL A 77 -8.20 5.09 36.09
CA VAL A 77 -8.70 6.39 36.56
C VAL A 77 -10.16 6.56 36.15
N ALA A 78 -10.98 7.18 37.01
CA ALA A 78 -12.37 7.45 36.69
C ALA A 78 -12.50 8.50 35.57
N HIS A 79 -13.52 8.34 34.73
CA HIS A 79 -13.77 9.22 33.57
C HIS A 79 -13.92 10.70 33.96
N GLU A 80 -14.56 10.98 35.09
CA GLU A 80 -14.79 12.36 35.55
C GLU A 80 -13.49 13.05 36.00
N ASP A 81 -12.56 12.31 36.61
CA ASP A 81 -11.25 12.84 37.01
C ASP A 81 -10.39 13.18 35.78
N VAL A 82 -10.45 12.32 34.75
CA VAL A 82 -9.77 12.55 33.46
C VAL A 82 -10.34 13.79 32.77
N LYS A 83 -11.67 13.95 32.72
CA LYS A 83 -12.31 15.15 32.17
C LYS A 83 -11.87 16.42 32.88
N ALA A 84 -11.87 16.42 34.22
CA ALA A 84 -11.46 17.56 35.02
C ALA A 84 -10.00 17.93 34.75
N TYR A 85 -9.11 16.92 34.69
CA TYR A 85 -7.70 17.10 34.38
C TYR A 85 -7.47 17.73 32.99
N PHE A 86 -8.15 17.21 31.95
CA PHE A 86 -8.03 17.77 30.60
C PHE A 86 -8.69 19.16 30.47
N ALA A 87 -9.79 19.43 31.17
CA ALA A 87 -10.40 20.75 31.20
C ALA A 87 -9.45 21.80 31.79
N ALA A 88 -8.77 21.47 32.90
CA ALA A 88 -7.76 22.33 33.50
C ALA A 88 -6.57 22.58 32.55
N ARG A 89 -6.04 21.53 31.90
CA ARG A 89 -4.94 21.69 30.91
C ARG A 89 -5.34 22.59 29.75
N LYS A 90 -6.54 22.42 29.20
CA LYS A 90 -7.05 23.27 28.10
C LYS A 90 -7.19 24.73 28.53
N ALA A 91 -7.71 24.99 29.74
CA ALA A 91 -7.83 26.36 30.25
C ALA A 91 -6.46 27.06 30.38
N VAL A 92 -5.43 26.33 30.83
CA VAL A 92 -4.05 26.84 30.91
C VAL A 92 -3.49 27.13 29.51
N LEU A 93 -3.69 26.23 28.54
CA LEU A 93 -3.23 26.44 27.16
C LEU A 93 -3.90 27.65 26.52
N ASN A 94 -5.23 27.76 26.66
CA ASN A 94 -5.98 28.89 26.12
C ASN A 94 -5.53 30.23 26.72
N LYS A 95 -5.19 30.24 28.02
CA LYS A 95 -4.65 31.45 28.68
C LYS A 95 -3.28 31.84 28.12
N LYS A 96 -2.42 30.87 27.81
CA LYS A 96 -1.12 31.11 27.18
C LYS A 96 -1.23 31.59 25.73
N GLU A 97 -2.26 31.16 25.00
CA GLU A 97 -2.49 31.64 23.63
C GLU A 97 -3.07 33.06 23.59
N SER A 98 -3.73 33.49 24.67
CA SER A 98 -4.30 34.83 24.79
C SER A 98 -3.34 35.89 25.36
N GLU A 99 -2.09 35.52 25.66
CA GLU A 99 -1.05 36.39 26.23
C GLU A 99 0.03 36.74 25.21
#